data_AF-A0A7S3SMH0-F1
#
_entry.id   AF-A0A7S3SMH0-F1
#
_cell.length_a   1.000
_cell.length_b   1.000
_cell.length_c   1.000
_cell.angle_alpha   90.00
_cell.angle_beta   90.00
_cell.angle_gamma   90.00
#
_symmetry.space_group_name_H-M   'P 1'
#
loop_
_entity.id
_entity.type
_entity.pdbx_description
1 polymer ?
#
loop_
_entity_poly.entity_id
_entity_poly.type
_entity_poly.pdbx_seq_one_letter_code
_entity_poly.pdbx_strand_id
1 'polypeptide(L)'
;MGQSWVAVRVFARSLLIPLVAGHGSVVRPLPRQAVDADQAPWASGAVPEPVPRVSLPNEAGTWCPVAGVSGARLGKYSANLAQSCFWFSNGCAIGCHACDGSTRGPEVGPEKRKVCATPMNATLCDERLRTVNTDAECGSAADRYAFTPWRAPGFAPVFDACGMAGG
;
A
#
# COMPACT_ATOMS: atom_id res chain seq x y z
N MET A 1 -24.62 42.59 -25.75
CA MET A 1 -25.13 41.42 -24.98
C MET A 1 -24.18 40.26 -25.20
N GLY A 2 -23.24 39.97 -24.29
CA GLY A 2 -22.26 38.88 -24.54
C GLY A 2 -21.25 38.64 -23.41
N GLN A 3 -20.98 39.63 -22.56
CA GLN A 3 -20.00 39.51 -21.47
C GLN A 3 -20.56 38.84 -20.20
N SER A 4 -21.88 38.86 -19.94
CA SER A 4 -22.47 38.27 -18.72
C SER A 4 -22.41 36.75 -18.65
N TRP A 5 -22.38 36.04 -19.78
CA TRP A 5 -22.47 34.58 -19.80
C TRP A 5 -21.14 33.89 -19.46
N VAL A 6 -20.00 34.56 -19.67
CA VAL A 6 -18.67 34.03 -19.36
C VAL A 6 -18.40 34.10 -17.86
N ALA A 7 -18.73 35.23 -17.22
CA ALA A 7 -18.52 35.42 -15.79
C ALA A 7 -19.31 34.44 -14.92
N VAL A 8 -20.56 34.14 -15.30
CA VAL A 8 -21.42 33.17 -14.59
C VAL A 8 -20.90 31.74 -14.71
N ARG A 9 -20.34 31.36 -15.87
CA ARG A 9 -19.74 30.02 -16.07
C ARG A 9 -18.42 29.83 -15.32
N VAL A 10 -17.64 30.89 -15.16
CA VAL A 10 -16.39 30.85 -14.38
C VAL A 10 -16.70 30.77 -12.88
N PHE A 11 -17.61 31.60 -12.37
CA PHE A 11 -18.00 31.58 -10.95
C PHE A 11 -18.62 30.25 -10.51
N ALA A 12 -19.47 29.63 -11.35
CA ALA A 12 -20.09 28.34 -11.03
C ALA A 12 -19.07 27.19 -10.96
N ARG A 13 -17.95 27.26 -11.68
CA ARG A 13 -16.87 26.26 -11.60
C ARG A 13 -16.00 26.42 -10.36
N SER A 14 -15.79 27.65 -9.88
CA SER A 14 -15.00 27.95 -8.68
C SER A 14 -15.68 27.48 -7.38
N LEU A 15 -17.01 27.38 -7.37
CA LEU A 15 -17.80 26.97 -6.20
C LEU A 15 -17.83 25.45 -5.95
N LEU A 16 -17.35 24.63 -6.88
CA LEU A 16 -17.30 23.16 -6.75
C LEU A 16 -15.97 22.64 -6.17
N ILE A 17 -14.96 23.50 -6.05
CA ILE A 17 -13.62 23.14 -5.58
C ILE A 17 -13.58 22.77 -4.07
N PRO A 18 -14.38 23.36 -3.15
CA PRO A 18 -14.26 23.03 -1.72
C PRO A 18 -15.06 21.80 -1.26
N LEU A 19 -15.75 21.08 -2.15
CA LEU A 19 -16.62 19.94 -1.78
C LEU A 19 -15.97 18.56 -1.88
N VAL A 20 -14.68 18.49 -2.24
CA VAL A 20 -13.96 17.21 -2.32
C VAL A 20 -13.32 16.87 -0.96
N ALA A 21 -14.14 16.78 0.09
CA ALA A 21 -13.75 16.12 1.34
C ALA A 21 -14.02 14.62 1.22
N GLY A 22 -13.29 13.95 0.33
CA GLY A 22 -13.42 12.52 0.08
C GLY A 22 -12.12 11.79 0.36
N HIS A 23 -12.07 11.02 1.46
CA HIS A 23 -11.09 9.94 1.61
C HIS A 23 -11.61 8.75 0.79
N GLY A 24 -11.42 8.79 -0.52
CA GLY A 24 -11.70 7.65 -1.40
C GLY A 24 -10.45 6.81 -1.57
N SER A 25 -10.54 5.48 -1.49
CA SER A 25 -9.42 4.64 -1.88
C SER A 25 -9.12 4.89 -3.37
N VAL A 26 -7.92 5.39 -3.68
CA VAL A 26 -7.48 5.77 -5.04
C VAL A 26 -7.10 4.52 -5.86
N VAL A 27 -7.99 3.55 -5.86
CA VAL A 27 -7.79 2.23 -6.47
C VAL A 27 -8.50 2.11 -7.82
N ARG A 28 -9.32 3.12 -8.16
CA ARG A 28 -9.94 3.31 -9.48
C ARG A 28 -9.70 4.74 -9.98
N PRO A 29 -9.09 4.94 -11.17
CA PRO A 29 -8.52 3.92 -12.05
C PRO A 29 -7.43 3.10 -11.35
N LEU A 30 -7.12 1.92 -11.89
CA LEU A 30 -6.08 1.07 -11.29
C LEU A 30 -4.79 1.86 -11.09
N PRO A 31 -4.12 1.70 -9.94
CA PRO A 31 -2.82 2.32 -9.75
C PRO A 31 -1.88 1.78 -10.84
N ARG A 32 -0.91 2.60 -11.26
CA ARG A 32 0.14 2.17 -12.23
C ARG A 32 0.87 0.90 -11.80
N GLN A 33 0.79 0.57 -10.52
CA GLN A 33 1.40 -0.58 -9.87
C GLN A 33 0.61 -1.88 -9.99
N ALA A 34 -0.62 -1.83 -10.50
CA ALA A 34 -1.41 -3.01 -10.80
C ALA A 34 -1.05 -3.61 -12.17
N VAL A 35 0.24 -3.66 -12.51
CA VAL A 35 0.73 -4.12 -13.83
C VAL A 35 0.36 -5.57 -14.13
N ASP A 36 0.19 -6.37 -13.08
CA ASP A 36 -0.21 -7.77 -13.11
C ASP A 36 -1.72 -7.98 -12.92
N ALA A 37 -2.54 -6.91 -12.97
CA ALA A 37 -4.00 -7.00 -12.79
C ALA A 37 -4.66 -7.92 -13.82
N ASP A 38 -4.11 -7.98 -15.02
CA ASP A 38 -4.60 -8.79 -16.13
C ASP A 38 -3.94 -10.18 -16.19
N GLN A 39 -3.06 -10.50 -15.25
CA GLN A 39 -2.42 -11.81 -15.14
C GLN A 39 -3.16 -12.70 -14.14
N ALA A 40 -3.08 -14.02 -14.31
CA ALA A 40 -3.59 -14.95 -13.32
C ALA A 40 -2.76 -14.84 -12.02
N PRO A 41 -3.37 -14.86 -10.81
CA PRO A 41 -4.80 -15.10 -10.56
C PRO A 41 -5.70 -13.85 -10.55
N TRP A 42 -5.12 -12.65 -10.62
CA TRP A 42 -5.80 -11.36 -10.45
C TRP A 42 -6.81 -11.03 -11.55
N ALA A 43 -6.56 -11.49 -12.77
CA ALA A 43 -7.41 -11.26 -13.95
C ALA A 43 -8.88 -11.69 -13.75
N SER A 44 -9.12 -12.68 -12.88
CA SER A 44 -10.47 -13.15 -12.55
C SER A 44 -11.31 -12.11 -11.79
N GLY A 45 -10.66 -11.12 -11.17
CA GLY A 45 -11.28 -10.15 -10.26
C GLY A 45 -11.81 -10.75 -8.96
N ALA A 46 -11.73 -12.08 -8.79
CA ALA A 46 -12.14 -12.82 -7.61
C ALA A 46 -10.96 -13.07 -6.68
N VAL A 47 -11.21 -13.02 -5.37
CA VAL A 47 -10.22 -13.43 -4.37
C VAL A 47 -10.27 -14.95 -4.27
N PRO A 48 -9.16 -15.69 -4.48
CA PRO A 48 -9.15 -17.15 -4.37
C PRO A 48 -9.39 -17.63 -2.93
N GLU A 49 -9.96 -18.82 -2.78
CA GLU A 49 -10.16 -19.50 -1.49
C GLU A 49 -9.50 -20.91 -1.54
N PRO A 50 -8.54 -21.22 -0.64
CA PRO A 50 -7.94 -20.34 0.36
C PRO A 50 -7.09 -19.24 -0.30
N VAL A 51 -6.88 -18.12 0.39
CA VAL A 51 -6.01 -17.05 -0.10
C VAL A 51 -4.56 -17.56 -0.18
N PRO A 52 -3.96 -17.65 -1.37
CA PRO A 52 -2.58 -18.11 -1.51
C PRO A 52 -1.59 -17.00 -1.14
N ARG A 53 -0.39 -17.36 -0.66
CA ARG A 53 0.76 -16.44 -0.69
C ARG A 53 1.16 -16.25 -2.14
N VAL A 54 1.30 -14.99 -2.56
CA VAL A 54 1.77 -14.60 -3.92
C VAL A 54 3.03 -15.36 -4.33
N SER A 55 3.93 -15.60 -3.37
CA SER A 55 5.19 -16.30 -3.61
C SER A 55 5.22 -17.79 -3.29
N LEU A 56 4.23 -18.28 -2.54
CA LEU A 56 4.15 -19.65 -2.04
C LEU A 56 2.69 -20.10 -2.20
N PRO A 57 2.27 -20.44 -3.43
CA PRO A 57 0.84 -20.58 -3.76
C PRO A 57 0.14 -21.71 -2.99
N ASN A 58 0.90 -22.62 -2.39
CA ASN A 58 0.38 -23.72 -1.55
C ASN A 58 0.25 -23.35 -0.06
N GLU A 59 0.56 -22.10 0.31
CA GLU A 59 0.51 -21.62 1.69
C GLU A 59 -0.53 -20.49 1.86
N ALA A 60 -1.15 -20.43 3.03
CA ALA A 60 -2.07 -19.34 3.38
C ALA A 60 -1.33 -17.99 3.37
N GLY A 61 -1.87 -17.04 2.63
CA GLY A 61 -1.19 -15.77 2.35
C GLY A 61 -2.02 -14.52 2.45
N THR A 62 -1.39 -13.44 2.01
CA THR A 62 -2.00 -12.11 1.98
C THR A 62 -2.42 -11.80 0.54
N TRP A 63 -3.61 -11.23 0.39
CA TRP A 63 -4.10 -10.70 -0.88
C TRP A 63 -4.30 -9.20 -0.77
N CYS A 64 -4.47 -8.51 -1.90
CA CYS A 64 -4.80 -7.08 -1.95
C CYS A 64 -6.29 -6.86 -2.32
N PRO A 65 -7.27 -7.31 -1.50
CA PRO A 65 -8.68 -7.13 -1.84
C PRO A 65 -9.07 -5.65 -1.71
N VAL A 66 -9.86 -5.16 -2.66
CA VAL A 66 -10.65 -3.92 -2.51
C VAL A 66 -12.10 -4.23 -2.29
N ALA A 67 -12.89 -3.28 -1.80
CA ALA A 67 -14.33 -3.42 -1.82
C ALA A 67 -14.80 -3.69 -3.27
N GLY A 68 -15.48 -4.82 -3.48
CA GLY A 68 -16.09 -5.19 -4.74
C GLY A 68 -17.39 -4.43 -4.97
N VAL A 69 -17.72 -4.21 -6.23
CA VAL A 69 -19.12 -3.97 -6.63
C VAL A 69 -19.87 -5.30 -6.49
N SER A 70 -21.06 -5.26 -5.89
CA SER A 70 -21.86 -6.43 -5.44
C SER A 70 -21.72 -7.71 -6.29
N GLY A 71 -21.36 -8.86 -5.69
CA GLY A 71 -21.69 -10.19 -6.25
C GLY A 71 -20.68 -11.35 -6.19
N ALA A 72 -19.40 -11.19 -5.81
CA ALA A 72 -18.42 -12.29 -5.82
C ALA A 72 -18.16 -12.90 -4.43
N ARG A 73 -18.77 -14.04 -4.06
CA ARG A 73 -18.65 -14.84 -2.79
C ARG A 73 -17.37 -14.54 -1.93
N LEU A 74 -17.17 -13.42 -1.24
CA LEU A 74 -17.95 -12.76 -0.18
C LEU A 74 -18.80 -11.55 -0.60
N GLY A 75 -19.16 -11.42 -1.88
CA GLY A 75 -19.97 -10.33 -2.48
C GLY A 75 -19.38 -8.93 -2.42
N LYS A 76 -18.40 -8.71 -1.53
CA LYS A 76 -17.98 -7.42 -1.00
C LYS A 76 -16.53 -7.08 -1.32
N TYR A 77 -15.75 -7.99 -1.91
CA TYR A 77 -14.34 -7.77 -2.22
C TYR A 77 -13.98 -8.17 -3.66
N SER A 78 -13.04 -7.46 -4.28
CA SER A 78 -12.49 -7.72 -5.62
C SER A 78 -10.97 -7.79 -5.56
N ALA A 79 -10.40 -8.68 -6.37
CA ALA A 79 -8.96 -8.88 -6.57
C ALA A 79 -8.35 -7.99 -7.67
N ASN A 80 -9.14 -7.09 -8.25
CA ASN A 80 -8.75 -6.26 -9.40
C ASN A 80 -7.53 -5.33 -9.13
N LEU A 81 -7.10 -5.17 -7.87
CA LEU A 81 -5.93 -4.37 -7.51
C LEU A 81 -4.57 -5.05 -7.75
N ALA A 82 -4.55 -6.28 -8.24
CA ALA A 82 -3.31 -7.02 -8.47
C ALA A 82 -2.44 -7.11 -7.19
N GLN A 83 -1.12 -6.98 -7.32
CA GLN A 83 -0.19 -6.89 -6.19
C GLN A 83 0.02 -5.47 -5.63
N SER A 84 -0.87 -4.52 -5.90
CA SER A 84 -0.64 -3.11 -5.54
C SER A 84 -0.41 -2.86 -4.04
N CYS A 85 -0.96 -3.70 -3.15
CA CYS A 85 -0.71 -3.58 -1.70
C CYS A 85 0.68 -4.06 -1.27
N PHE A 86 1.39 -4.79 -2.13
CA PHE A 86 2.78 -5.14 -1.95
C PHE A 86 3.72 -4.08 -2.55
N TRP A 87 3.19 -2.99 -3.10
CA TRP A 87 3.99 -2.00 -3.76
C TRP A 87 4.59 -1.00 -2.77
N PHE A 88 5.82 -1.30 -2.32
CA PHE A 88 6.64 -0.43 -1.49
C PHE A 88 8.09 -0.50 -1.97
N SER A 89 8.99 0.30 -1.41
CA SER A 89 10.40 0.17 -1.77
C SER A 89 10.96 -1.11 -1.12
N ASN A 90 10.86 -2.24 -1.84
CA ASN A 90 11.39 -3.53 -1.41
C ASN A 90 12.87 -3.45 -1.07
N GLY A 91 13.27 -4.26 -0.08
CA GLY A 91 14.66 -4.29 0.29
C GLY A 91 15.15 -2.96 0.87
N CYS A 92 14.26 -2.05 1.28
CA CYS A 92 14.62 -0.81 1.95
C CYS A 92 14.22 -0.89 3.43
N ALA A 93 15.10 -0.42 4.29
CA ALA A 93 14.81 -0.21 5.71
C ALA A 93 15.47 1.09 6.18
N ILE A 94 14.96 1.61 7.28
CA ILE A 94 15.49 2.83 7.89
C ILE A 94 16.95 2.63 8.30
N GLY A 95 17.79 3.62 8.01
CA GLY A 95 19.22 3.60 8.35
C GLY A 95 20.09 2.76 7.41
N CYS A 96 19.51 2.05 6.44
CA CYS A 96 20.29 1.38 5.40
C CYS A 96 20.76 2.39 4.33
N HIS A 97 21.95 2.20 3.77
CA HIS A 97 22.52 3.09 2.75
C HIS A 97 21.85 2.93 1.37
N ALA A 98 21.47 1.70 1.03
CA ALA A 98 20.82 1.36 -0.24
C ALA A 98 19.76 0.30 0.00
N CYS A 99 18.83 0.17 -0.94
CA CYS A 99 17.93 -0.97 -0.95
C CYS A 99 18.55 -2.12 -1.74
N ASP A 100 18.34 -3.36 -1.30
CA ASP A 100 18.83 -4.55 -2.02
C ASP A 100 17.87 -5.04 -3.11
N GLY A 101 16.65 -4.48 -3.16
CA GLY A 101 15.58 -4.83 -4.10
C GLY A 101 15.11 -6.29 -4.10
N SER A 102 15.60 -7.12 -3.17
CA SER A 102 15.47 -8.58 -3.21
C SER A 102 15.04 -9.17 -1.87
N THR A 103 15.48 -8.59 -0.75
CA THR A 103 14.91 -8.91 0.55
C THR A 103 13.49 -8.38 0.55
N ARG A 104 12.52 -9.29 0.77
CA ARG A 104 11.15 -8.86 1.05
C ARG A 104 11.20 -7.84 2.17
N GLY A 105 10.83 -6.61 1.83
CA GLY A 105 10.74 -5.55 2.83
C GLY A 105 9.63 -5.89 3.82
N PRO A 106 9.46 -5.05 4.84
CA PRO A 106 8.74 -5.39 6.06
C PRO A 106 7.34 -5.93 5.75
N GLU A 107 7.25 -7.25 5.76
CA GLU A 107 6.11 -8.02 5.32
C GLU A 107 4.94 -7.81 6.29
N VAL A 108 3.72 -8.10 5.84
CA VAL A 108 2.60 -8.50 6.71
C VAL A 108 2.83 -9.93 7.24
N GLY A 109 4.08 -10.28 7.54
CA GLY A 109 4.52 -11.57 8.04
C GLY A 109 4.70 -11.51 9.56
N PRO A 110 4.84 -12.66 10.24
CA PRO A 110 5.00 -12.70 11.68
C PRO A 110 6.36 -12.18 12.16
N GLU A 111 7.36 -12.09 11.27
CA GLU A 111 8.76 -11.89 11.63
C GLU A 111 9.27 -10.47 11.41
N LYS A 112 9.97 -9.93 12.41
CA LYS A 112 10.71 -8.67 12.35
C LYS A 112 11.99 -8.86 11.52
N ARG A 113 12.00 -8.41 10.26
CA ARG A 113 13.14 -8.60 9.34
C ARG A 113 14.08 -7.40 9.31
N LYS A 114 15.38 -7.65 9.47
CA LYS A 114 16.45 -6.69 9.19
C LYS A 114 16.88 -6.84 7.74
N VAL A 115 16.80 -5.75 6.99
CA VAL A 115 17.16 -5.73 5.56
C VAL A 115 18.66 -5.48 5.36
N CYS A 116 19.31 -4.78 6.29
CA CYS A 116 20.76 -4.58 6.30
C CYS A 116 21.36 -4.93 7.66
N ALA A 117 22.70 -4.93 7.77
CA ALA A 117 23.40 -5.29 9.00
C ALA A 117 23.05 -4.36 10.17
N THR A 118 22.90 -3.06 9.90
CA THR A 118 22.73 -2.02 10.92
C THR A 118 21.60 -1.05 10.56
N PRO A 119 20.34 -1.50 10.54
CA PRO A 119 19.21 -0.59 10.40
C PRO A 119 19.13 0.30 11.64
N MET A 120 18.63 1.52 11.47
CA MET A 120 18.42 2.42 12.61
C MET A 120 17.20 1.99 13.43
N ASN A 121 17.08 2.55 14.64
CA ASN A 121 15.88 2.43 15.45
C ASN A 121 14.77 3.34 14.92
N ALA A 122 13.52 2.92 15.12
CA ALA A 122 12.34 3.72 14.83
C ALA A 122 12.37 5.05 15.60
N THR A 123 12.05 6.15 14.93
CA THR A 123 11.88 7.47 15.55
C THR A 123 10.41 7.79 15.80
N LEU A 124 9.50 7.16 15.04
CA LEU A 124 8.06 7.27 15.21
C LEU A 124 7.53 6.08 16.04
N CYS A 125 7.29 6.34 17.33
CA CYS A 125 6.82 5.34 18.28
C CYS A 125 5.37 5.53 18.75
N ASP A 126 4.70 6.63 18.40
CA ASP A 126 3.29 6.85 18.76
C ASP A 126 2.40 5.78 18.11
N GLU A 127 1.72 4.99 18.93
CA GLU A 127 0.80 3.93 18.50
C GLU A 127 -0.41 4.48 17.73
N ARG A 128 -0.83 5.72 18.02
CA ARG A 128 -1.98 6.39 17.39
C ARG A 128 -1.73 6.71 15.93
N LEU A 129 -0.46 6.72 15.52
CA LEU A 129 -0.03 6.97 14.14
C LEU A 129 0.19 5.68 13.34
N ARG A 130 -0.16 4.52 13.91
CA ARG A 130 -0.03 3.21 13.28
C ARG A 130 -1.39 2.68 12.85
N THR A 131 -1.45 2.08 11.66
CA THR A 131 -2.66 1.40 11.16
C THR A 131 -2.69 -0.08 11.56
N VAL A 132 -1.52 -0.66 11.88
CA VAL A 132 -1.32 -2.08 12.21
C VAL A 132 -0.29 -2.20 13.32
N ASN A 133 -0.30 -3.33 14.06
CA ASN A 133 0.65 -3.58 15.16
C ASN A 133 0.68 -2.42 16.18
N THR A 134 -0.52 -1.90 16.47
CA THR A 134 -0.75 -0.80 17.41
C THR A 134 -0.37 -1.20 18.83
N ASP A 135 -0.68 -2.43 19.21
CA ASP A 135 -0.50 -2.94 20.58
C ASP A 135 0.95 -3.35 20.90
N ALA A 136 1.86 -3.25 19.91
CA ALA A 136 3.26 -3.59 20.11
C ALA A 136 4.05 -2.41 20.67
N GLU A 137 4.74 -2.64 21.78
CA GLU A 137 5.70 -1.69 22.32
C GLU A 137 6.79 -1.39 21.27
N CYS A 138 7.14 -0.10 21.12
CA CYS A 138 8.09 0.34 20.10
C CYS A 138 9.45 -0.34 20.27
N GLY A 139 9.97 -0.92 19.19
CA GLY A 139 11.27 -1.59 19.19
C GLY A 139 11.28 -2.98 19.83
N SER A 140 10.18 -3.41 20.46
CA SER A 140 10.06 -4.75 21.05
C SER A 140 10.19 -5.88 20.01
N ALA A 141 10.28 -7.12 20.47
CA ALA A 141 10.22 -8.29 19.59
C ALA A 141 8.86 -8.40 18.87
N ALA A 142 7.79 -7.88 19.48
CA ALA A 142 6.45 -7.83 18.92
C ALA A 142 6.26 -6.71 17.88
N ASP A 143 7.18 -5.75 17.82
CA ASP A 143 7.20 -4.66 16.84
C ASP A 143 7.74 -5.13 15.50
N ARG A 144 6.85 -5.76 14.72
CA ARG A 144 7.18 -6.39 13.43
C ARG A 144 7.59 -5.37 12.38
N TYR A 145 7.14 -4.12 12.53
CA TYR A 145 7.31 -3.04 11.59
C TYR A 145 8.44 -2.08 11.96
N ALA A 146 9.23 -2.37 13.00
CA ALA A 146 10.21 -1.42 13.55
C ALA A 146 11.20 -0.83 12.52
N PHE A 147 11.53 -1.57 11.47
CA PHE A 147 12.53 -1.18 10.46
C PHE A 147 11.92 -0.61 9.18
N THR A 148 10.59 -0.43 9.12
CA THR A 148 9.94 0.06 7.91
C THR A 148 10.26 1.53 7.64
N PRO A 149 10.26 1.98 6.37
CA PRO A 149 10.48 3.38 6.00
C PRO A 149 9.59 4.38 6.76
N TRP A 150 8.33 4.02 7.03
CA TRP A 150 7.38 4.90 7.74
C TRP A 150 7.60 4.99 9.25
N ARG A 151 8.49 4.17 9.83
CA ARG A 151 8.88 4.28 11.24
C ARG A 151 10.02 5.27 11.50
N ALA A 152 10.65 5.77 10.45
CA ALA A 152 11.52 6.94 10.47
C ALA A 152 11.52 7.63 9.09
N PRO A 153 10.50 8.46 8.80
CA PRO A 153 10.38 9.12 7.49
C PRO A 153 11.65 9.88 7.10
N GLY A 154 12.11 9.70 5.85
CA GLY A 154 13.31 10.34 5.31
C GLY A 154 14.63 9.61 5.58
N PHE A 155 14.62 8.50 6.33
CA PHE A 155 15.82 7.74 6.67
C PHE A 155 15.96 6.39 5.97
N ALA A 156 14.99 6.03 5.11
CA ALA A 156 15.12 4.89 4.23
C ALA A 156 15.41 5.37 2.80
N PRO A 157 16.30 4.68 2.06
CA PRO A 157 16.51 4.95 0.65
C PRO A 157 15.24 4.62 -0.15
N VAL A 158 15.13 5.22 -1.33
CA VAL A 158 14.07 4.93 -2.30
C VAL A 158 14.75 4.25 -3.49
N PHE A 159 14.37 3.00 -3.78
CA PHE A 159 14.94 2.28 -4.91
C PHE A 159 14.42 2.83 -6.25
N ASP A 160 13.11 3.01 -6.36
CA ASP A 160 12.43 3.59 -7.52
C ASP A 160 11.31 4.52 -7.03
N ALA A 161 11.16 5.70 -7.65
CA ALA A 161 10.15 6.68 -7.27
C ALA A 161 8.71 6.21 -7.53
N CYS A 162 8.54 5.25 -8.44
CA CYS A 162 7.30 4.53 -8.62
C CYS A 162 7.13 3.48 -7.52
N GLY A 163 8.20 2.92 -6.95
CA GLY A 163 8.21 1.83 -5.95
C GLY A 163 8.44 0.46 -6.61
N MET A 164 8.40 -0.64 -5.86
CA MET A 164 8.57 -2.01 -6.37
C MET A 164 7.58 -3.00 -5.75
N ALA A 165 7.17 -4.05 -6.47
CA ALA A 165 6.29 -5.09 -5.92
C ALA A 165 7.04 -6.07 -5.01
N GLY A 166 6.64 -6.17 -3.73
CA GLY A 166 7.17 -7.05 -2.67
C GLY A 166 6.67 -8.49 -2.61
N GLY A 167 5.97 -8.95 -3.65
CA GLY A 167 5.42 -10.30 -3.75
C GLY A 167 6.48 -11.34 -4.07
#